data_AF-A0ABD5Z218-F1
#
_entry.id   AF-A0ABD5Z218-F1
#
_cell.length_a   1.000
_cell.length_b   1.000
_cell.length_c   1.000
_cell.angle_alpha   90.00
_cell.angle_beta   90.00
_cell.angle_gamma   90.00
#
_symmetry.space_group_name_H-M   'P 1'
#
loop_
_entity.id
_entity.type
_entity.pdbx_description
1 polymer ?
#
loop_
_entity_poly.entity_id
_entity_poly.type
_entity_poly.pdbx_seq_one_letter_code
_entity_poly.pdbx_strand_id
1 'polypeptide(L)'
;MTNTTLSPGTVRVNETATVTARIKNGGRATGTRTVALTLNGTVVAERTVTLAPGNATTLQFSLTPEAGEYAVDVESTTVGTLQVVAADPTQTGGTTSSTRTEMTTPSPTDTAQTSTAKPVAEPSGLGLQTLGGLVFVLALLATVLALIRRAPWR
;
A
#
# COMPACT_ATOMS: atom_id res chain seq x y z
N MET A 1 -10.31 13.23 -14.17
CA MET A 1 -9.17 12.81 -13.32
C MET A 1 -8.08 13.88 -13.44
N THR A 2 -7.28 14.14 -12.41
CA THR A 2 -6.28 15.24 -12.47
C THR A 2 -4.84 14.81 -12.30
N ASN A 3 -4.58 13.66 -11.67
CA ASN A 3 -3.22 13.14 -11.52
C ASN A 3 -3.26 11.62 -11.47
N THR A 4 -2.31 10.96 -12.12
CA THR A 4 -2.11 9.52 -12.03
C THR A 4 -0.64 9.17 -12.05
N THR A 5 -0.26 8.23 -11.19
CA THR A 5 1.12 7.77 -11.08
C THR A 5 1.16 6.27 -10.87
N LEU A 6 2.12 5.61 -11.50
CA LEU A 6 2.49 4.23 -11.27
C LEU A 6 3.88 4.21 -10.63
N SER A 7 4.03 3.48 -9.52
CA SER A 7 5.32 3.33 -8.84
C SER A 7 5.38 2.03 -8.04
N PRO A 8 6.42 1.19 -8.21
CA PRO A 8 7.45 1.26 -9.25
C PRO A 8 6.88 0.90 -10.63
N GLY A 9 7.58 1.29 -11.71
CA GLY A 9 7.29 0.81 -13.07
C GLY A 9 7.85 -0.58 -13.37
N THR A 10 8.78 -1.07 -12.55
CA THR A 10 9.35 -2.40 -12.64
C THR A 10 9.41 -3.03 -11.25
N VAL A 11 8.87 -4.23 -11.11
CA VAL A 11 8.83 -5.00 -9.85
C VAL A 11 9.19 -6.46 -10.11
N ARG A 12 9.57 -7.21 -9.08
CA ARG A 12 9.68 -8.68 -9.19
C ARG A 12 8.31 -9.33 -8.93
N VAL A 13 8.15 -10.58 -9.33
CA VAL A 13 6.97 -11.38 -8.96
C VAL A 13 6.83 -11.40 -7.44
N ASN A 14 5.59 -11.32 -6.95
CA ASN A 14 5.23 -11.16 -5.53
C ASN A 14 5.62 -9.82 -4.88
N GLU A 15 6.30 -8.91 -5.58
CA GLU A 15 6.44 -7.52 -5.12
C GLU A 15 5.21 -6.70 -5.50
N THR A 16 5.00 -5.59 -4.78
CA THR A 16 3.84 -4.73 -4.96
C THR A 16 4.17 -3.48 -5.77
N ALA A 17 3.48 -3.27 -6.88
CA ALA A 17 3.39 -1.98 -7.54
C ALA A 17 2.16 -1.21 -7.05
N THR A 18 2.26 0.12 -7.03
CA THR A 18 1.18 1.01 -6.58
C THR A 18 0.74 1.93 -7.71
N VAL A 19 -0.56 1.96 -7.96
CA VAL A 19 -1.20 2.95 -8.83
C VAL A 19 -1.97 3.94 -7.97
N THR A 20 -1.66 5.22 -8.15
CA THR A 20 -2.34 6.31 -7.45
C THR A 20 -3.10 7.16 -8.45
N ALA A 21 -4.37 7.44 -8.17
CA ALA A 21 -5.25 8.23 -9.02
C ALA A 21 -5.97 9.32 -8.21
N ARG A 22 -5.78 10.59 -8.60
CA ARG A 22 -6.47 11.73 -7.97
C ARG A 22 -7.73 12.09 -8.71
N ILE A 23 -8.83 11.99 -7.98
CA ILE A 23 -10.18 12.11 -8.45
C ILE A 23 -10.79 13.39 -7.88
N LYS A 24 -11.33 14.27 -8.74
CA LYS A 24 -12.00 15.51 -8.32
C LYS A 24 -13.41 15.57 -8.90
N ASN A 25 -14.38 15.95 -8.08
CA ASN A 25 -15.72 16.31 -8.55
C ASN A 25 -15.73 17.80 -8.96
N GLY A 26 -15.73 18.05 -10.27
CA GLY A 26 -15.83 19.41 -10.84
C GLY A 26 -17.27 19.90 -11.05
N GLY A 27 -18.28 19.08 -10.72
CA GLY A 27 -19.69 19.42 -10.86
C GLY A 27 -20.24 20.25 -9.71
N ARG A 28 -21.54 20.59 -9.79
CA ARG A 28 -22.27 21.38 -8.79
C ARG A 28 -23.08 20.54 -7.79
N ALA A 29 -23.15 19.23 -8.00
CA ALA A 29 -23.86 18.29 -7.12
C ALA A 29 -22.94 17.17 -6.65
N THR A 30 -23.32 16.52 -5.54
CA THR A 30 -22.66 15.30 -5.08
C THR A 30 -22.80 14.21 -6.12
N GLY A 31 -21.71 13.52 -6.43
CA GLY A 31 -21.68 12.46 -7.42
C GLY A 31 -20.99 11.21 -6.86
N THR A 32 -21.49 10.05 -7.28
CA THR A 32 -20.87 8.74 -7.02
C THR A 32 -20.33 8.19 -8.33
N ARG A 33 -19.13 7.61 -8.31
CA ARG A 33 -18.52 6.98 -9.48
C ARG A 33 -17.67 5.78 -9.10
N THR A 34 -17.64 4.78 -9.96
CA THR A 34 -16.77 3.61 -9.83
C THR A 34 -15.57 3.77 -10.75
N VAL A 35 -14.38 3.73 -10.15
CA VAL A 35 -13.10 3.84 -10.83
C VAL A 35 -12.53 2.43 -10.97
N ALA A 36 -12.39 1.95 -12.20
CA ALA A 36 -11.77 0.67 -12.52
C ALA A 36 -10.29 0.83 -12.85
N LEU A 37 -9.46 -0.08 -12.35
CA LEU A 37 -8.07 -0.26 -12.76
C LEU A 37 -8.00 -1.49 -13.66
N THR A 38 -7.35 -1.35 -14.79
CA THR A 38 -7.18 -2.43 -15.76
C THR A 38 -5.72 -2.71 -16.06
N LEU A 39 -5.40 -3.98 -16.29
CA LEU A 39 -4.12 -4.45 -16.84
C LEU A 39 -4.40 -5.06 -18.22
N ASN A 40 -3.78 -4.53 -19.27
CA ASN A 40 -4.02 -4.97 -20.65
C ASN A 40 -5.53 -5.02 -21.00
N GLY A 41 -6.30 -4.02 -20.53
CA GLY A 41 -7.75 -3.94 -20.73
C GLY A 41 -8.61 -4.86 -19.84
N THR A 42 -8.00 -5.71 -19.00
CA THR A 42 -8.72 -6.56 -18.04
C THR A 42 -8.87 -5.85 -16.70
N VAL A 43 -10.09 -5.73 -16.18
CA VAL A 43 -10.35 -5.13 -14.87
C VAL A 43 -9.76 -6.01 -13.76
N VAL A 44 -8.84 -5.44 -12.98
CA VAL A 44 -8.18 -6.13 -11.85
C VAL A 44 -8.63 -5.60 -10.49
N ALA A 45 -9.13 -4.36 -10.44
CA ALA A 45 -9.64 -3.75 -9.23
C ALA A 45 -10.63 -2.64 -9.53
N GLU A 46 -11.59 -2.41 -8.64
CA GLU A 46 -12.55 -1.31 -8.72
C GLU A 46 -12.71 -0.63 -7.36
N ARG A 47 -12.95 0.69 -7.38
CA ARG A 47 -13.24 1.48 -6.18
C ARG A 47 -14.37 2.46 -6.47
N THR A 48 -15.43 2.39 -5.67
CA THR A 48 -16.52 3.37 -5.71
C THR A 48 -16.22 4.53 -4.76
N VAL A 49 -16.37 5.76 -5.25
CA VAL A 49 -16.19 6.98 -4.45
C VAL A 49 -17.37 7.91 -4.63
N THR A 50 -17.79 8.52 -3.53
CA THR A 50 -18.80 9.59 -3.51
C THR A 50 -18.12 10.88 -3.09
N LEU A 51 -18.28 11.94 -3.89
CA LEU A 51 -17.66 13.24 -3.65
C LEU A 51 -18.68 14.36 -3.76
N ALA A 52 -18.65 15.27 -2.79
CA ALA A 52 -19.37 16.54 -2.86
C ALA A 52 -18.77 17.47 -3.94
N PRO A 53 -19.49 18.53 -4.36
CA PRO A 53 -19.00 19.52 -5.32
C PRO A 53 -17.64 20.10 -4.90
N GLY A 54 -16.69 20.18 -5.84
CA GLY A 54 -15.36 20.77 -5.61
C GLY A 54 -14.37 19.87 -4.87
N ASN A 55 -14.83 18.83 -4.18
CA ASN A 55 -13.97 17.93 -3.41
C ASN A 55 -13.14 17.00 -4.30
N ALA A 56 -12.00 16.56 -3.77
CA ALA A 56 -11.14 15.58 -4.39
C ALA A 56 -10.73 14.49 -3.40
N THR A 57 -10.49 13.29 -3.90
CA THR A 57 -9.91 12.17 -3.16
C THR A 57 -8.80 11.52 -3.97
N THR A 58 -7.93 10.79 -3.29
CA THR A 58 -6.87 10.02 -3.91
C THR A 58 -7.17 8.54 -3.70
N LEU A 59 -7.22 7.80 -4.79
CA LEU A 59 -7.35 6.35 -4.79
C LEU A 59 -5.97 5.72 -4.95
N GLN A 60 -5.73 4.66 -4.18
CA GLN A 60 -4.53 3.85 -4.27
C GLN A 60 -4.92 2.40 -4.53
N PHE A 61 -4.26 1.80 -5.51
CA PHE A 61 -4.43 0.40 -5.89
C PHE A 61 -3.08 -0.30 -5.79
N SER A 62 -3.07 -1.47 -5.17
CA SER A 62 -1.90 -2.33 -5.07
C SER A 62 -2.00 -3.44 -6.11
N LEU A 63 -0.92 -3.64 -6.85
CA LEU A 63 -0.80 -4.62 -7.93
C LEU A 63 0.30 -5.62 -7.58
N THR A 64 -0.03 -6.91 -7.65
CA THR A 64 0.92 -8.03 -7.53
C THR A 64 0.65 -9.03 -8.66
N PRO A 65 0.84 -8.65 -9.94
CA PRO A 65 0.62 -9.58 -11.04
C PRO A 65 1.75 -10.59 -11.16
N GLU A 66 1.54 -11.60 -12.02
CA GLU A 66 2.58 -12.54 -12.43
C GLU A 66 3.65 -11.88 -13.29
N ALA A 67 4.74 -12.61 -13.57
CA ALA A 67 5.79 -12.12 -14.46
C ALA A 67 5.23 -11.81 -15.87
N GLY A 68 5.56 -10.63 -16.38
CA GLY A 68 5.03 -10.14 -17.65
C GLY A 68 5.09 -8.62 -17.77
N GLU A 69 4.64 -8.11 -18.92
CA GLU A 69 4.50 -6.69 -19.18
C GLU A 69 3.01 -6.33 -19.27
N TYR A 70 2.60 -5.29 -18.56
CA TYR A 70 1.20 -4.87 -18.46
C TYR A 70 1.06 -3.38 -18.75
N ALA A 71 0.19 -3.04 -19.70
CA ALA A 71 -0.35 -1.70 -19.82
C ALA A 71 -1.30 -1.44 -18.64
N VAL A 72 -1.03 -0.37 -17.89
CA VAL A 72 -1.79 0.01 -16.70
C VAL A 72 -2.67 1.20 -17.02
N ASP A 73 -3.98 1.00 -16.96
CA ASP A 73 -4.98 2.03 -17.23
C ASP A 73 -5.93 2.21 -16.05
N VAL A 74 -6.24 3.46 -15.72
CA VAL A 74 -7.31 3.82 -14.77
C VAL A 74 -8.47 4.40 -15.57
N GLU A 75 -9.62 3.73 -15.53
CA GLU A 75 -10.77 3.95 -16.41
C GLU A 75 -10.39 3.85 -17.89
N SER A 76 -10.13 4.98 -18.56
CA SER A 76 -9.66 5.04 -19.95
C SER A 76 -8.42 5.91 -20.09
N THR A 77 -7.70 6.15 -18.98
CA THR A 77 -6.46 6.93 -18.95
C THR A 77 -5.27 6.01 -18.72
N THR A 78 -4.37 5.95 -19.69
CA THR A 78 -3.11 5.22 -19.57
C THR A 78 -2.19 5.89 -18.56
N VAL A 79 -1.79 5.13 -17.54
CA VAL A 79 -0.88 5.58 -16.48
C VAL A 79 0.57 5.26 -16.84
N GLY A 80 0.80 4.11 -17.48
CA GLY A 80 2.12 3.66 -17.91
C GLY A 80 2.18 2.14 -18.09
N THR A 81 3.39 1.62 -18.20
CA THR A 81 3.64 0.18 -18.32
C THR A 81 4.25 -0.34 -17.02
N LEU A 82 3.74 -1.47 -16.52
CA LEU A 82 4.31 -2.23 -15.42
C LEU A 82 5.05 -3.45 -15.95
N GLN A 83 6.34 -3.54 -15.66
CA GLN A 83 7.15 -4.71 -15.94
C GLN A 83 7.31 -5.55 -14.66
N VAL A 84 6.90 -6.81 -14.71
CA VAL A 84 7.07 -7.78 -13.63
C VAL A 84 8.10 -8.82 -14.04
N VAL A 85 9.22 -8.86 -13.33
CA VAL A 85 10.32 -9.80 -13.60
C VAL A 85 10.16 -11.03 -12.70
N ALA A 86 10.39 -12.23 -13.25
CA ALA A 86 10.37 -13.44 -12.44
C ALA A 86 11.41 -13.36 -11.30
N ALA A 87 11.08 -13.96 -10.16
CA ALA A 87 12.06 -14.13 -9.10
C ALA A 87 13.11 -15.14 -9.57
N ASP A 88 14.38 -14.81 -9.41
CA ASP A 88 15.44 -15.77 -9.58
C ASP A 88 15.25 -16.86 -8.50
N PRO A 89 15.23 -18.17 -8.85
CA PRO A 89 15.00 -19.25 -7.89
C PRO A 89 16.10 -19.37 -6.81
N THR A 90 17.11 -18.51 -6.85
CA THR A 90 18.24 -18.48 -5.91
C THR A 90 18.07 -17.49 -4.75
N GLN A 91 16.99 -16.72 -4.67
CA GLN A 91 16.70 -15.88 -3.49
C GLN A 91 15.74 -16.55 -2.50
N THR A 92 16.25 -17.56 -1.80
CA THR A 92 15.73 -17.94 -0.49
C THR A 92 16.19 -16.91 0.53
N GLY A 93 15.29 -16.02 0.98
CA GLY A 93 15.49 -15.23 2.20
C GLY A 93 15.77 -13.74 1.96
N GLY A 94 14.70 -12.99 1.72
CA GLY A 94 14.67 -11.52 1.79
C GLY A 94 13.65 -11.01 2.80
N THR A 95 13.34 -11.77 3.85
CA THR A 95 12.76 -11.17 5.06
C THR A 95 13.74 -10.10 5.51
N THR A 96 13.28 -8.85 5.61
CA THR A 96 13.91 -7.74 6.33
C THR A 96 14.63 -8.24 7.58
N SER A 97 15.90 -8.59 7.42
CA SER A 97 16.87 -8.71 8.49
C SER A 97 17.66 -7.45 8.41
N SER A 98 17.28 -6.49 9.25
CA SER A 98 18.08 -5.33 9.60
C SER A 98 19.45 -5.84 10.03
N THR A 99 20.41 -5.84 9.11
CA THR A 99 21.78 -6.27 9.40
C THR A 99 22.41 -5.26 10.35
N ARG A 100 22.47 -5.65 11.62
CA ARG A 100 23.42 -5.12 12.62
C ARG A 100 24.83 -5.40 12.12
N THR A 101 25.70 -4.39 12.11
CA THR A 101 27.02 -4.35 12.78
C THR A 101 27.85 -3.22 12.17
N GLU A 102 28.06 -2.13 12.91
CA GLU A 102 29.26 -1.33 12.73
C GLU A 102 30.12 -1.52 13.98
N MET A 103 31.24 -2.21 13.77
CA MET A 103 32.26 -2.53 14.76
C MET A 103 33.44 -1.60 14.47
N THR A 104 33.68 -0.62 15.32
CA THR A 104 34.95 0.09 15.42
C THR A 104 35.57 -0.19 16.78
N THR A 105 36.46 -1.20 16.75
CA THR A 105 37.71 -1.49 17.48
C THR A 105 38.03 -0.76 18.82
N PRO A 106 38.58 -1.49 19.82
CA PRO A 106 38.71 -1.02 21.21
C PRO A 106 40.01 -0.25 21.51
N SER A 107 40.00 0.60 22.53
CA SER A 107 41.18 0.88 23.39
C SER A 107 40.81 1.55 24.72
N PRO A 108 41.65 1.41 25.77
CA PRO A 108 41.17 1.19 27.14
C PRO A 108 41.32 2.38 28.11
N THR A 109 40.60 2.26 29.24
CA THR A 109 40.86 2.76 30.61
C THR A 109 41.00 4.27 30.85
N ASP A 110 39.99 4.87 31.51
CA ASP A 110 40.21 5.39 32.88
C ASP A 110 38.92 5.43 33.74
N THR A 111 38.96 4.60 34.78
CA THR A 111 38.48 4.73 36.17
C THR A 111 37.29 5.64 36.55
N ALA A 112 36.31 4.95 37.14
CA ALA A 112 35.42 5.34 38.23
C ALA A 112 34.30 6.36 37.99
N GLN A 113 33.06 5.83 37.98
CA GLN A 113 32.11 6.16 39.05
C GLN A 113 31.02 5.09 39.19
N THR A 114 31.04 4.45 40.34
CA THR A 114 30.01 3.58 40.90
C THR A 114 28.70 4.35 41.10
N SER A 115 27.58 3.84 40.59
CA SER A 115 26.32 3.70 41.36
C SER A 115 25.23 2.97 40.55
N THR A 116 24.90 1.77 41.04
CA THR A 116 23.54 1.20 41.09
C THR A 116 22.87 0.80 39.78
N ALA A 117 22.98 -0.50 39.47
CA ALA A 117 22.21 -1.21 38.48
C ALA A 117 20.69 -1.24 38.80
N LYS A 118 19.88 -0.86 37.81
CA LYS A 118 18.52 -1.35 37.60
C LYS A 118 18.32 -1.54 36.08
N PRO A 119 17.60 -2.58 35.61
CA PRO A 119 17.75 -3.10 34.24
C PRO A 119 17.32 -2.10 33.17
N VAL A 120 18.04 -2.18 32.05
CA VAL A 120 17.88 -1.51 30.77
C VAL A 120 16.41 -1.21 30.39
N ALA A 121 16.12 0.07 30.19
CA ALA A 121 15.03 0.55 29.35
C ALA A 121 15.58 1.71 28.51
N GLU A 122 15.98 1.42 27.27
CA GLU A 122 16.30 2.47 26.30
C GLU A 122 14.98 3.12 25.86
N PRO A 123 14.78 4.44 26.02
CA PRO A 123 13.71 5.14 25.34
C PRO A 123 14.12 5.31 23.87
N SER A 124 14.16 4.20 23.15
CA SER A 124 14.16 4.22 21.70
C SER A 124 12.76 4.61 21.26
N GLY A 125 12.61 5.91 20.97
CA GLY A 125 11.44 6.44 20.31
C GLY A 125 11.24 5.75 18.96
N LEU A 126 10.24 4.88 18.89
CA LEU A 126 9.45 4.57 17.71
C LEU A 126 8.01 4.37 18.16
N GLY A 127 7.24 5.46 18.17
CA GLY A 127 5.80 5.41 18.40
C GLY A 127 5.11 4.72 17.22
N LEU A 128 4.79 3.44 17.37
CA LEU A 128 3.94 2.67 16.45
C LEU A 128 2.59 2.26 17.07
N GLN A 129 2.06 3.07 18.00
CA GLN A 129 0.79 2.79 18.67
C GLN A 129 -0.35 3.69 18.16
N THR A 130 -0.81 3.52 16.91
CA THR A 130 -2.10 4.12 16.49
C THR A 130 -2.91 3.35 15.42
N LEU A 131 -2.82 2.02 15.32
CA LEU A 131 -3.69 1.31 14.35
C LEU A 131 -4.42 0.08 14.92
N GLY A 132 -4.82 0.15 16.20
CA GLY A 132 -5.77 -0.80 16.80
C GLY A 132 -7.25 -0.57 16.45
N GLY A 133 -7.59 0.42 15.60
CA GLY A 133 -8.97 0.82 15.33
C GLY A 133 -9.62 0.20 14.08
N LEU A 134 -8.86 -0.32 13.11
CA LEU A 134 -9.40 -0.64 11.78
C LEU A 134 -10.03 -2.05 11.69
N VAL A 135 -9.62 -2.99 12.54
CA VAL A 135 -10.06 -4.39 12.43
C VAL A 135 -11.53 -4.55 12.85
N PHE A 136 -12.01 -3.74 13.79
CA PHE A 136 -13.40 -3.84 14.27
C PHE A 136 -14.44 -3.29 13.27
N VAL A 137 -14.05 -2.38 12.37
CA VAL A 137 -14.95 -1.79 11.35
C VAL A 137 -15.11 -2.72 10.14
N LEU A 138 -14.08 -3.48 9.77
CA LEU A 138 -14.12 -4.38 8.61
C LEU A 138 -15.08 -5.57 8.79
N ALA A 139 -15.30 -6.05 10.01
CA ALA A 139 -16.22 -7.16 10.27
C ALA A 139 -17.71 -6.78 10.08
N LEU A 140 -18.09 -5.53 10.39
CA LEU A 140 -19.46 -5.04 10.18
C LEU A 140 -19.76 -4.75 8.71
N LEU A 141 -18.75 -4.43 7.90
CA LEU A 141 -18.96 -4.11 6.48
C LEU A 141 -19.13 -5.36 5.61
N ALA A 142 -18.43 -6.46 5.95
CA ALA A 142 -18.54 -7.74 5.23
C ALA A 142 -19.92 -8.40 5.40
N THR A 143 -20.54 -8.26 6.58
CA THR A 143 -21.87 -8.82 6.87
C THR A 143 -22.98 -8.11 6.06
N VAL A 144 -22.86 -6.81 5.80
CA VAL A 144 -23.81 -6.05 4.98
C VAL A 144 -23.66 -6.35 3.48
N LEU A 145 -22.43 -6.55 2.98
CA LEU A 145 -22.20 -6.90 1.56
C LEU A 145 -22.75 -8.28 1.17
N ALA A 146 -22.73 -9.24 2.11
CA ALA A 146 -23.29 -10.57 1.89
C ALA A 146 -24.82 -10.54 1.72
N LEU A 147 -25.51 -9.56 2.31
CA LEU A 147 -26.97 -9.39 2.18
C LEU A 147 -27.36 -8.77 0.82
N ILE A 148 -26.53 -7.89 0.25
CA ILE A 148 -26.84 -7.21 -1.03
C ILE A 148 -26.64 -8.15 -2.23
N ARG A 149 -25.70 -9.09 -2.16
CA ARG A 149 -25.47 -10.10 -3.22
C ARG A 149 -26.64 -11.08 -3.43
N ARG A 150 -27.60 -11.15 -2.51
CA ARG A 150 -28.71 -12.11 -2.57
C ARG A 150 -30.01 -11.55 -3.14
N ALA A 151 -30.08 -10.28 -3.55
CA ALA A 151 -31.26 -9.76 -4.21
C ALA A 151 -31.22 -10.08 -5.73
N PRO A 152 -32.12 -10.92 -6.26
CA PRO A 152 -32.20 -11.18 -7.68
C PRO A 152 -32.92 -10.00 -8.36
N TRP A 153 -32.26 -9.30 -9.26
CA TRP A 153 -32.88 -8.24 -10.04
C TRP A 153 -33.40 -8.85 -11.35
N ARG A 154 -34.73 -8.83 -11.51
CA ARG A 154 -35.46 -9.08 -12.76
C ARG A 154 -35.25 -7.94 -13.75
#